data_AF-A0A6I8R4L6-F1
#
_entry.id   AF-A0A6I8R4L6-F1
#
_cell.length_a   1.000
_cell.length_b   1.000
_cell.length_c   1.000
_cell.angle_alpha   90.00
_cell.angle_beta   90.00
_cell.angle_gamma   90.00
#
_symmetry.space_group_name_H-M   'P 1'
#
loop_
_entity.id
_entity.type
_entity.pdbx_description
1 polymer ?
#
loop_
_entity_poly.entity_id
_entity_poly.type
_entity_poly.pdbx_seq_one_letter_code
_entity_poly.pdbx_strand_id
1 'polypeptide(L)'
;MSLLGAFRSICCLGSRTHTLKSVNAASCFRFSSSAAMSSKHKNAKRIQGLDGNVWVQFTALAADPTVVNLGQGFPDISPPSYVKEGLAQAAAIDKLNQYTRGFGHPLLVEALSLVYGKVCGRKINPNSEILVTVGAYGSLFSAVQGLIEEGDEVSIHITW
;
A
#
# COMPACT_ATOMS: atom_id res chain seq x y z
N MET A 1 11.60 -25.72 47.63
CA MET A 1 11.19 -24.75 46.59
C MET A 1 10.66 -25.58 45.43
N SER A 2 9.48 -26.23 45.50
CA SER A 2 8.12 -25.69 45.72
C SER A 2 7.86 -24.53 44.74
N LEU A 3 6.92 -24.54 43.80
CA LEU A 3 5.58 -25.15 43.70
C LEU A 3 5.26 -25.44 42.21
N LEU A 4 4.82 -26.64 41.85
CA LEU A 4 3.42 -27.14 41.82
C LEU A 4 2.58 -26.61 40.64
N GLY A 5 2.48 -27.45 39.59
CA GLY A 5 1.32 -27.52 38.70
C GLY A 5 0.24 -28.40 39.32
N ALA A 6 -1.01 -27.98 39.21
CA ALA A 6 -2.21 -28.68 39.68
C ALA A 6 -3.38 -28.14 38.82
N PHE A 7 -4.42 -28.86 38.42
CA PHE A 7 -5.11 -30.01 39.01
C PHE A 7 -5.88 -30.75 37.90
N ARG A 8 -6.07 -32.06 38.07
CA ARG A 8 -7.02 -32.89 37.33
C ARG A 8 -7.87 -33.64 38.39
N SER A 9 -9.20 -33.59 38.30
CA SER A 9 -10.18 -34.55 38.88
C SER A 9 -11.58 -34.09 38.43
N ILE A 10 -12.36 -34.79 37.60
CA ILE A 10 -13.15 -36.02 37.81
C ILE A 10 -14.01 -35.96 39.09
N CYS A 11 -15.34 -35.82 38.95
CA CYS A 11 -16.32 -36.82 39.40
C CYS A 11 -17.79 -36.47 39.01
N CYS A 12 -18.60 -37.52 39.01
CA CYS A 12 -19.90 -37.77 38.36
C CYS A 12 -21.16 -37.09 38.95
N LEU A 13 -22.31 -37.36 38.29
CA LEU A 13 -23.73 -37.37 38.71
C LEU A 13 -24.58 -36.34 37.92
N GLY A 14 -25.74 -36.64 37.34
CA GLY A 14 -26.54 -37.85 37.27
C GLY A 14 -27.68 -37.66 36.25
N SER A 15 -28.30 -38.77 35.89
CA SER A 15 -29.29 -38.98 34.84
C SER A 15 -30.59 -38.16 34.99
N ARG A 16 -31.15 -37.67 33.88
CA ARG A 16 -32.62 -37.64 33.66
C ARG A 16 -32.96 -37.55 32.18
N THR A 17 -33.41 -38.67 31.65
CA THR A 17 -34.12 -38.83 30.38
C THR A 17 -35.47 -38.12 30.45
N HIS A 18 -35.75 -37.22 29.51
CA HIS A 18 -37.11 -36.85 29.15
C HIS A 18 -37.27 -36.96 27.64
N THR A 19 -37.92 -38.06 27.22
CA THR A 19 -38.51 -38.21 25.90
C THR A 19 -39.62 -37.18 25.75
N LEU A 20 -39.50 -36.24 24.82
CA LEU A 20 -40.63 -35.44 24.37
C LEU A 20 -40.70 -35.43 22.84
N LYS A 21 -41.93 -35.68 22.42
CA LYS A 21 -42.38 -36.06 21.08
C LYS A 21 -42.24 -34.89 20.10
N SER A 22 -42.01 -35.28 18.85
CA SER A 22 -42.29 -34.49 17.65
C SER A 22 -43.62 -33.75 17.77
N VAL A 23 -43.57 -32.42 17.61
CA VAL A 23 -44.72 -31.63 17.17
C VAL A 23 -44.26 -30.77 16.01
N ASN A 24 -44.71 -31.16 14.82
CA ASN A 24 -44.64 -30.40 13.59
C ASN A 24 -45.63 -29.25 13.72
N ALA A 25 -45.17 -28.00 13.64
CA ALA A 25 -46.04 -26.84 13.45
C ALA A 25 -45.33 -25.84 12.54
N ALA A 26 -45.83 -25.79 11.31
CA ALA A 26 -45.45 -24.83 10.30
C ALA A 26 -45.57 -23.40 10.83
N SER A 27 -44.45 -22.67 10.80
CA SER A 27 -44.46 -21.22 10.69
C SER A 27 -43.25 -20.84 9.85
N CYS A 28 -43.48 -20.75 8.55
CA CYS A 28 -42.56 -20.13 7.63
C CYS A 28 -42.57 -18.62 7.96
N PHE A 29 -41.75 -18.21 8.92
CA PHE A 29 -41.39 -16.82 9.09
C PHE A 29 -40.61 -16.43 7.82
N ARG A 30 -41.31 -15.90 6.82
CA ARG A 30 -40.69 -15.14 5.75
C ARG A 30 -40.13 -13.88 6.40
N PHE A 31 -38.85 -13.95 6.78
CA PHE A 31 -38.07 -12.75 6.94
C PHE A 31 -38.03 -12.09 5.55
N SER A 32 -38.90 -11.10 5.35
CA SER A 32 -38.75 -10.15 4.24
C SER A 32 -37.48 -9.38 4.55
N SER A 33 -36.34 -9.94 4.12
CA SER A 33 -35.07 -9.23 4.16
C SER A 33 -35.21 -8.10 3.15
N SER A 34 -35.49 -6.94 3.74
CA SER A 34 -35.34 -5.59 3.21
C SER A 34 -34.64 -5.53 1.86
N ALA A 35 -35.33 -4.90 0.90
CA ALA A 35 -34.80 -4.55 -0.41
C ALA A 35 -33.30 -4.23 -0.33
N ALA A 36 -32.51 -4.97 -1.11
CA ALA A 36 -31.09 -4.73 -1.24
C ALA A 36 -30.85 -3.24 -1.48
N MET A 37 -30.32 -2.55 -0.47
CA MET A 37 -29.75 -1.21 -0.62
C MET A 37 -28.51 -1.36 -1.48
N SER A 38 -28.68 -1.53 -2.78
CA SER A 38 -27.62 -1.33 -3.76
C SER A 38 -27.44 0.18 -3.93
N SER A 39 -26.93 0.82 -2.88
CA SER A 39 -26.21 2.07 -3.01
C SER A 39 -24.95 1.74 -3.80
N LYS A 40 -25.05 1.69 -5.14
CA LYS A 40 -23.88 1.65 -6.01
C LYS A 40 -23.11 2.93 -5.75
N HIS A 41 -22.04 2.83 -4.94
CA HIS A 41 -21.12 3.93 -4.76
C HIS A 41 -20.63 4.38 -6.14
N LYS A 42 -20.95 5.62 -6.51
CA LYS A 42 -20.44 6.22 -7.73
C LYS A 42 -19.01 6.70 -7.47
N ASN A 43 -18.15 6.56 -8.47
CA ASN A 43 -16.80 7.09 -8.41
C ASN A 43 -16.82 8.60 -8.18
N ALA A 44 -15.79 9.13 -7.53
CA ALA A 44 -15.62 10.56 -7.35
C ALA A 44 -15.51 11.25 -8.72
N LYS A 45 -16.09 12.45 -8.86
CA LYS A 45 -16.10 13.19 -10.14
C LYS A 45 -14.69 13.43 -10.69
N ARG A 46 -13.73 13.73 -9.82
CA ARG A 46 -12.32 14.01 -10.18
C ARG A 46 -11.57 12.85 -10.84
N ILE A 47 -12.08 11.62 -10.76
CA ILE A 47 -11.45 10.45 -11.41
C ILE A 47 -12.26 9.92 -12.60
N GLN A 48 -13.33 10.62 -12.99
CA GLN A 48 -14.17 10.21 -14.11
C GLN A 48 -13.36 10.26 -15.42
N GLY A 49 -13.27 9.14 -16.13
CA GLY A 49 -12.53 9.02 -17.39
C GLY A 49 -11.01 8.82 -17.24
N LEU A 50 -10.51 8.67 -16.00
CA LEU A 50 -9.09 8.45 -15.70
C LEU A 50 -8.77 6.99 -15.36
N ASP A 51 -9.66 6.05 -15.68
CA ASP A 51 -9.56 4.63 -15.37
C ASP A 51 -8.64 3.85 -16.33
N GLY A 52 -8.46 4.36 -17.56
CA GLY A 52 -7.59 3.75 -18.56
C GLY A 52 -6.12 4.01 -18.26
N ASN A 53 -5.30 2.95 -18.21
CA ASN A 53 -3.86 3.05 -18.06
C ASN A 53 -3.13 2.11 -19.04
N VAL A 54 -2.35 2.73 -19.92
CA VAL A 54 -1.56 2.05 -20.96
C VAL A 54 -0.58 1.02 -20.40
N TRP A 55 -0.02 1.28 -19.22
CA TRP A 55 0.90 0.37 -18.54
C TRP A 55 0.21 -0.93 -18.11
N VAL A 56 -1.05 -0.88 -17.70
CA VAL A 56 -1.81 -2.07 -17.32
C VAL A 56 -2.00 -2.99 -18.52
N GLN A 57 -2.31 -2.41 -19.68
CA GLN A 57 -2.50 -3.15 -20.92
C GLN A 57 -1.19 -3.76 -21.42
N PHE A 58 -0.12 -2.97 -21.50
CA PHE A 58 1.17 -3.46 -22.02
C PHE A 58 1.88 -4.42 -21.05
N THR A 59 1.69 -4.29 -19.74
CA THR A 59 2.22 -5.27 -18.78
C THR A 59 1.61 -6.65 -19.00
N ALA A 60 0.30 -6.71 -19.29
CA ALA A 60 -0.37 -7.98 -19.58
C ALA A 60 0.17 -8.64 -20.86
N LEU A 61 0.50 -7.84 -21.87
CA LEU A 61 1.09 -8.32 -23.12
C LEU A 61 2.53 -8.82 -22.94
N ALA A 62 3.34 -8.10 -22.19
CA ALA A 62 4.74 -8.45 -21.93
C ALA A 62 4.92 -9.61 -20.93
N ALA A 63 3.83 -10.13 -20.35
CA ALA A 63 3.87 -11.28 -19.45
C ALA A 63 4.13 -12.60 -20.19
N ASP A 64 3.92 -12.64 -21.51
CA ASP A 64 4.29 -13.78 -22.34
C ASP A 64 5.83 -13.89 -22.41
N PRO A 65 6.44 -14.99 -21.92
CA PRO A 65 7.90 -15.14 -21.89
C PRO A 65 8.54 -15.25 -23.29
N THR A 66 7.74 -15.42 -24.34
CA THR A 66 8.23 -15.44 -25.73
C THR A 66 8.42 -14.03 -26.30
N VAL A 67 7.91 -12.99 -25.62
CA VAL A 67 8.00 -11.61 -26.05
C VAL A 67 9.29 -10.97 -25.55
N VAL A 68 10.06 -10.37 -26.46
CA VAL A 68 11.18 -9.50 -26.08
C VAL A 68 10.63 -8.12 -25.73
N ASN A 69 10.63 -7.77 -24.45
CA ASN A 69 10.10 -6.50 -23.95
C ASN A 69 11.15 -5.38 -24.05
N LEU A 70 10.99 -4.49 -25.02
CA LEU A 70 11.78 -3.25 -25.16
C LEU A 70 10.94 -1.99 -24.87
N GLY A 71 9.71 -2.15 -24.39
CA GLY A 71 8.77 -1.04 -24.20
C GLY A 71 8.83 -0.42 -22.82
N GLN A 72 8.87 -1.25 -21.77
CA GLN A 72 8.89 -0.75 -20.39
C GLN A 72 10.32 -0.39 -19.96
N GLY A 73 10.50 0.83 -19.47
CA GLY A 73 11.80 1.35 -19.05
C GLY A 73 12.25 0.86 -17.68
N PHE A 74 12.38 -0.45 -17.47
CA PHE A 74 13.09 -1.02 -16.33
C PHE A 74 14.37 -1.71 -16.80
N PRO A 75 15.54 -1.46 -16.18
CA PRO A 75 16.78 -2.14 -16.55
C PRO A 75 16.72 -3.64 -16.24
N ASP A 76 17.20 -4.46 -17.17
CA ASP A 76 17.42 -5.91 -17.01
C ASP A 76 18.83 -6.24 -16.47
N ILE A 77 19.70 -5.24 -16.37
CA ILE A 77 21.02 -5.33 -15.75
C ILE A 77 20.93 -5.27 -14.23
N SER A 78 21.88 -5.94 -13.56
CA SER A 78 21.97 -5.90 -12.09
C SER A 78 22.31 -4.49 -11.59
N PRO A 79 21.66 -4.01 -10.52
CA PRO A 79 22.08 -2.77 -9.87
C PRO A 79 23.47 -2.95 -9.22
N PRO A 80 24.19 -1.86 -8.96
CA PRO A 80 25.47 -1.92 -8.26
C PRO A 80 25.38 -2.67 -6.93
N SER A 81 26.41 -3.46 -6.59
CA SER A 81 26.38 -4.38 -5.44
C SER A 81 26.10 -3.67 -4.11
N TYR A 82 26.71 -2.50 -3.90
CA TYR A 82 26.55 -1.70 -2.69
C TYR A 82 25.09 -1.29 -2.43
N VAL A 83 24.25 -1.20 -3.45
CA VAL A 83 22.81 -0.90 -3.30
C VAL A 83 22.09 -2.09 -2.68
N LYS A 84 22.35 -3.30 -3.20
CA LYS A 84 21.75 -4.54 -2.70
C LYS A 84 22.23 -4.86 -1.28
N GLU A 85 23.53 -4.68 -1.03
CA GLU A 85 24.13 -4.86 0.29
C GLU A 85 23.57 -3.87 1.31
N GLY A 86 23.42 -2.59 0.94
CA GLY A 86 22.84 -1.58 1.82
C GLY A 86 21.41 -1.92 2.25
N LEU A 87 20.58 -2.42 1.33
CA LEU A 87 19.23 -2.88 1.66
C LEU A 87 19.26 -4.09 2.60
N ALA A 88 20.12 -5.08 2.31
CA ALA A 88 20.25 -6.28 3.15
C ALA A 88 20.70 -5.93 4.58
N GLN A 89 21.65 -5.00 4.72
CA GLN A 89 22.10 -4.50 6.02
C GLN A 89 20.99 -3.75 6.76
N ALA A 90 20.23 -2.90 6.06
CA ALA A 90 19.14 -2.14 6.66
C ALA A 90 18.05 -3.07 7.23
N ALA A 91 17.73 -4.15 6.52
CA ALA A 91 16.73 -5.14 6.95
C ALA A 91 17.12 -5.86 8.26
N ALA A 92 18.43 -6.02 8.52
CA ALA A 92 18.95 -6.67 9.74
C ALA A 92 18.94 -5.77 10.98
N ILE A 93 18.59 -4.48 10.86
CA ILE A 93 18.62 -3.51 11.96
C ILE A 93 17.18 -3.18 12.39
N ASP A 94 16.73 -3.70 13.53
CA ASP A 94 15.34 -3.56 14.00
C ASP A 94 14.82 -2.12 14.05
N LYS A 95 15.67 -1.16 14.42
CA LYS A 95 15.29 0.26 14.49
C LYS A 95 14.97 0.87 13.12
N LEU A 96 15.58 0.37 12.05
CA LEU A 96 15.32 0.84 10.68
C LEU A 96 14.03 0.26 10.09
N ASN A 97 13.48 -0.78 10.72
CA ASN A 97 12.22 -1.41 10.33
C ASN A 97 10.99 -0.72 10.96
N GLN A 98 11.20 0.37 11.71
CA GLN A 98 10.15 1.19 12.33
C GLN A 98 9.95 2.49 11.58
N TYR A 99 8.90 3.23 11.94
CA TYR A 99 8.63 4.53 11.36
C TYR A 99 9.83 5.48 11.49
N THR A 100 10.11 6.17 10.38
CA THR A 100 11.06 7.26 10.33
C THR A 100 10.34 8.60 10.23
N ARG A 101 11.08 9.70 10.07
CA ARG A 101 10.52 11.04 9.86
C ARG A 101 9.63 11.05 8.61
N GLY A 102 8.42 11.57 8.74
CA GLY A 102 7.40 11.54 7.68
C GLY A 102 7.82 12.21 6.36
N PHE A 103 8.54 13.32 6.41
CA PHE A 103 9.03 14.02 5.20
C PHE A 103 10.35 13.47 4.65
N GLY A 104 10.80 12.32 5.15
CA GLY A 104 11.99 11.62 4.67
C GLY A 104 12.96 11.26 5.78
N HIS A 105 13.60 10.11 5.62
CA HIS A 105 14.61 9.59 6.52
C HIS A 105 15.78 10.59 6.68
N PRO A 106 16.19 10.95 7.91
CA PRO A 106 17.19 12.00 8.14
C PRO A 106 18.50 11.84 7.35
N LEU A 107 19.08 10.63 7.35
CA LEU A 107 20.33 10.37 6.61
C LEU A 107 20.14 10.48 5.09
N LEU A 108 18.95 10.14 4.59
CA LEU A 108 18.66 10.23 3.16
C LEU A 108 18.52 11.69 2.72
N VAL A 109 17.76 12.51 3.46
CA VAL A 109 17.59 13.93 3.11
C VAL A 109 18.89 14.72 3.23
N GLU A 110 19.76 14.37 4.19
CA GLU A 110 21.10 14.95 4.30
C GLU A 110 21.96 14.58 3.08
N ALA A 111 22.02 13.30 2.71
CA ALA A 111 22.75 12.86 1.53
C ALA A 111 22.26 13.53 0.24
N LEU A 112 20.94 13.64 0.06
CA LEU A 112 20.32 14.35 -1.06
C LEU A 112 20.71 15.82 -1.08
N SER A 113 20.71 16.50 0.07
CA SER A 113 21.10 17.92 0.15
C SER A 113 22.54 18.17 -0.28
N LEU A 114 23.45 17.23 0.00
CA LEU A 114 24.85 17.33 -0.41
C LEU A 114 25.04 17.09 -1.92
N VAL A 115 24.30 16.13 -2.49
CA VAL A 115 24.34 15.85 -3.93
C VAL A 115 23.76 17.03 -4.71
N TYR A 116 22.52 17.40 -4.40
CA TYR A 116 21.83 18.47 -5.12
C TYR A 116 22.39 19.86 -4.80
N GLY A 117 23.00 20.05 -3.63
CA GLY A 117 23.69 21.32 -3.33
C GLY A 117 24.85 21.59 -4.29
N LYS A 118 25.57 20.55 -4.72
CA LYS A 118 26.61 20.65 -5.75
C LYS A 118 26.02 20.92 -7.13
N VAL A 119 24.95 20.21 -7.49
CA VAL A 119 24.29 20.35 -8.81
C VAL A 119 23.65 21.73 -8.98
N CYS A 120 22.97 22.22 -7.95
CA CYS A 120 22.27 23.51 -7.96
C CYS A 120 23.19 24.70 -7.63
N GLY A 121 24.46 24.46 -7.26
CA GLY A 121 25.42 25.52 -6.91
C GLY A 121 25.04 26.33 -5.66
N ARG A 122 24.21 25.78 -4.76
CA ARG A 122 23.77 26.45 -3.53
C ARG A 122 23.58 25.46 -2.40
N LYS A 123 23.62 25.93 -1.15
CA LYS A 123 23.23 25.09 -0.01
C LYS A 123 21.74 24.80 -0.05
N ILE A 124 21.37 23.53 0.17
CA ILE A 124 19.99 23.07 0.28
C ILE A 124 19.75 22.63 1.72
N ASN A 125 18.66 23.09 2.33
CA ASN A 125 18.25 22.70 3.67
C ASN A 125 17.51 21.33 3.60
N PRO A 126 18.06 20.28 4.21
CA PRO A 126 17.48 18.93 4.13
C PRO A 126 16.09 18.82 4.78
N ASN A 127 15.74 19.70 5.71
CA ASN A 127 14.48 19.62 6.45
C ASN A 127 13.34 20.40 5.81
N SER A 128 13.64 21.47 5.05
CA SER A 128 12.63 22.38 4.50
C SER A 128 12.56 22.41 2.98
N GLU A 129 13.63 22.01 2.28
CA GLU A 129 13.70 22.08 0.82
C GLU A 129 13.73 20.69 0.16
N ILE A 130 13.69 19.61 0.96
CA ILE A 130 13.69 18.23 0.47
C ILE A 130 12.52 17.48 1.11
N LEU A 131 11.73 16.84 0.26
CA LEU A 131 10.65 15.93 0.62
C LEU A 131 10.89 14.59 -0.06
N VAL A 132 10.96 13.51 0.72
CA VAL A 132 11.02 12.14 0.18
C VAL A 132 9.59 11.63 -0.05
N THR A 133 9.32 11.14 -1.25
CA THR A 133 8.02 10.60 -1.66
C THR A 133 8.15 9.17 -2.18
N VAL A 134 7.02 8.52 -2.46
CA VAL A 134 6.96 7.20 -3.09
C VAL A 134 7.30 7.32 -4.58
N GLY A 135 8.59 7.35 -4.88
CA GLY A 135 9.13 7.56 -6.22
C GLY A 135 8.80 8.94 -6.80
N ALA A 136 9.25 9.15 -8.05
CA ALA A 136 8.96 10.38 -8.80
C ALA A 136 7.45 10.55 -9.10
N TYR A 137 6.73 9.44 -9.29
CA TYR A 137 5.26 9.44 -9.43
C TYR A 137 4.58 10.10 -8.23
N GLY A 138 4.98 9.76 -7.01
CA GLY A 138 4.48 10.39 -5.80
C GLY A 138 4.86 11.87 -5.71
N SER A 139 6.08 12.24 -6.14
CA SER A 139 6.51 13.66 -6.15
C SER A 139 5.62 14.50 -7.07
N LEU A 140 5.36 14.01 -8.29
CA LEU A 140 4.50 14.68 -9.27
C LEU A 140 3.07 14.82 -8.73
N PHE A 141 2.52 13.74 -8.16
CA PHE A 141 1.20 13.78 -7.55
C PHE A 141 1.11 14.82 -6.43
N SER A 142 2.06 14.83 -5.49
CA SER A 142 2.09 15.80 -4.40
C SER A 142 2.24 17.24 -4.89
N ALA A 143 3.08 17.49 -5.91
CA ALA A 143 3.26 18.81 -6.48
C ALA A 143 1.97 19.31 -7.15
N VAL A 144 1.33 18.48 -7.98
CA VAL A 144 0.09 18.84 -8.67
C VAL A 144 -1.03 19.10 -7.66
N GLN A 145 -1.24 18.17 -6.72
CA GLN A 145 -2.28 18.31 -5.69
C GLN A 145 -2.05 19.48 -4.72
N GLY A 146 -0.81 19.94 -4.56
CA GLY A 146 -0.47 21.01 -3.64
C GLY A 146 -0.39 22.41 -4.26
N LEU A 147 -0.39 22.50 -5.60
CA LEU A 147 -0.14 23.75 -6.32
C LEU A 147 -1.22 24.14 -7.33
N ILE A 148 -2.04 23.18 -7.80
CA ILE A 148 -3.02 23.40 -8.87
C ILE A 148 -4.43 23.35 -8.30
N GLU A 149 -5.23 24.37 -8.61
CA GLU A 149 -6.64 24.48 -8.26
C GLU A 149 -7.56 24.42 -9.49
N GLU A 150 -8.87 24.33 -9.24
CA GLU A 150 -9.86 24.34 -10.32
C GLU A 150 -9.83 25.67 -11.09
N GLY A 151 -9.61 25.59 -12.40
CA GLY A 151 -9.50 26.75 -13.29
C GLY A 151 -8.06 27.14 -13.64
N ASP A 152 -7.05 26.57 -12.97
CA ASP A 152 -5.66 26.80 -13.33
C ASP A 152 -5.28 26.09 -14.64
N GLU A 153 -4.44 26.75 -15.43
CA GLU A 153 -3.92 26.22 -16.68
C GLU A 153 -2.51 25.62 -16.49
N VAL A 154 -2.30 24.40 -17.00
CA VAL A 154 -1.00 23.70 -16.94
C VAL A 154 -0.49 23.44 -18.34
N SER A 155 0.68 24.01 -18.66
CA SER A 155 1.35 23.74 -19.93
C SER A 155 2.02 22.38 -19.91
N ILE A 156 1.60 21.46 -20.78
CA ILE A 156 2.21 20.15 -20.97
C ILE A 156 2.87 20.13 -22.34
N HIS A 157 4.19 19.94 -22.37
CA HIS A 157 4.92 19.84 -23.62
C HIS A 157 4.78 18.43 -24.20
N ILE A 158 4.21 18.34 -25.39
CA ILE A 158 4.11 17.09 -26.16
C ILE A 158 5.11 17.21 -27.30
N THR A 159 6.13 16.35 -27.27
CA THR A 159 7.05 16.16 -28.40
C THR A 159 6.52 15.04 -29.27
N TRP A 160 6.56 15.25 -30.58
CA TRP A 160 6.26 14.25 -31.61
C TRP A 160 7.52 14.01 -32.42
#